data_AF-A0A1E3BNH5-F1
#
_entry.id   AF-A0A1E3BNH5-F1
#
_cell.length_a   1.000
_cell.length_b   1.000
_cell.length_c   1.000
_cell.angle_alpha   90.00
_cell.angle_beta   90.00
_cell.angle_gamma   90.00
#
_symmetry.space_group_name_H-M   'P 1'
#
loop_
_entity.id
_entity.type
_entity.pdbx_description
1 polymer ?
#
loop_
_entity_poly.entity_id
_entity_poly.type
_entity_poly.pdbx_seq_one_letter_code
_entity_poly.pdbx_strand_id
1 'polypeptide(L)'
;MPCQKSLSPGSCTLRLTHITSLPSSQKTALISSIANDMKATFIYIAKQSEAGNLDSQNTAPLDNVVATIRDTAVSERRMLEKKLEKAERRVRKLKKEQKWMQKEVGEVVKRVEAVSGKWKEKVERLRGKVEGLQKLVEQEKTMEQNEGEDKA
;
A
#
# COMPACT_ATOMS: atom_id res chain seq x y z
N MET A 1 30.09 39.41 -6.72
CA MET A 1 30.19 37.98 -6.35
C MET A 1 30.52 37.91 -4.88
N PRO A 2 29.60 37.58 -3.96
CA PRO A 2 29.97 37.45 -2.55
C PRO A 2 30.83 36.20 -2.37
N CYS A 3 32.03 36.38 -1.84
CA CYS A 3 32.94 35.29 -1.47
C CYS A 3 32.22 34.37 -0.48
N GLN A 4 31.85 33.15 -0.92
CA GLN A 4 31.51 32.08 -0.01
C GLN A 4 32.76 31.72 0.78
N LYS A 5 32.88 32.25 2.00
CA LYS A 5 33.87 31.79 2.97
C LYS A 5 33.63 30.29 3.15
N SER A 6 34.65 29.47 2.87
CA SER A 6 34.59 28.03 3.11
C SER A 6 34.21 27.79 4.57
N LEU A 7 33.02 27.21 4.79
CA LEU A 7 32.56 26.85 6.12
C LEU A 7 33.45 25.72 6.63
N SER A 8 34.32 26.00 7.59
CA SER A 8 35.00 24.94 8.33
C SER A 8 33.96 24.21 9.20
N PRO A 9 33.86 22.88 9.12
CA PRO A 9 32.87 22.14 9.89
C PRO A 9 33.15 22.28 11.40
N GLY A 10 32.13 22.75 12.14
CA GLY A 10 32.18 22.81 13.59
C GLY A 10 31.99 21.43 14.24
N SER A 11 32.16 21.37 15.57
CA SER A 11 32.06 20.12 16.35
C SER A 11 30.78 19.32 16.08
N CYS A 12 29.62 19.98 16.01
CA CYS A 12 28.34 19.32 15.68
C CYS A 12 28.35 18.67 14.29
N THR A 13 28.93 19.34 13.29
CA THR A 13 29.04 18.82 11.92
C THR A 13 30.00 17.62 11.86
N LEU A 14 31.12 17.69 12.58
CA LEU A 14 32.07 16.57 12.65
C LEU A 14 31.46 15.33 13.31
N ARG A 15 30.56 15.48 14.28
CA ARG A 15 29.83 14.35 14.89
C ARG A 15 28.88 13.64 13.91
N LEU A 16 28.50 14.29 12.81
CA LEU A 16 27.59 13.72 11.81
C LEU A 16 28.29 12.89 10.71
N THR A 17 29.63 12.86 10.66
CA THR A 17 30.40 12.20 9.58
C THR A 17 30.07 10.72 9.39
N HIS A 18 29.72 10.02 10.48
CA HIS A 18 29.41 8.59 10.47
C HIS A 18 27.93 8.28 10.68
N ILE A 19 27.03 9.24 10.45
CA ILE A 19 25.59 9.05 10.70
C ILE A 19 24.97 7.91 9.88
N THR A 20 25.54 7.60 8.71
CA THR A 20 25.05 6.54 7.83
C THR A 20 25.26 5.14 8.42
N SER A 21 26.38 4.92 9.13
CA SER A 21 26.76 3.62 9.71
C SER A 21 26.13 3.34 11.08
N LEU A 22 25.50 4.34 11.71
CA LEU A 22 24.88 4.16 13.03
C LEU A 22 23.55 3.37 12.95
N PRO A 23 23.19 2.59 13.97
CA PRO A 23 21.83 2.05 14.13
C PRO A 23 20.78 3.16 14.33
N SER A 24 19.51 2.87 14.00
CA SER A 24 18.41 3.86 14.08
C SER A 24 18.28 4.53 15.46
N SER A 25 18.37 3.76 16.55
CA SER A 25 18.31 4.29 17.91
C SER A 25 19.45 5.27 18.22
N GLN A 26 20.66 4.97 17.75
CA GLN A 26 21.83 5.83 17.93
C GLN A 26 21.76 7.08 17.04
N LYS A 27 21.19 6.99 15.83
CA LYS A 27 20.92 8.17 14.99
C LYS A 27 19.98 9.13 15.73
N THR A 28 18.87 8.63 16.26
CA THR A 28 17.91 9.44 17.02
C THR A 28 18.57 10.08 18.24
N ALA A 29 19.35 9.32 19.01
CA ALA A 29 20.06 9.85 20.17
C ALA A 29 21.08 10.94 19.79
N LEU A 30 21.87 10.72 18.73
CA LEU A 30 22.85 11.70 18.23
C LEU A 30 22.17 12.99 17.76
N ILE A 31 21.12 12.88 16.95
CA ILE A 31 20.36 14.04 16.46
C ILE A 31 19.71 14.80 17.62
N SER A 32 19.13 14.11 18.59
CA SER A 32 18.57 14.74 19.79
C SER A 32 19.63 15.50 20.60
N SER A 33 20.83 14.93 20.75
CA SER A 33 21.94 15.61 21.43
C SER A 33 22.37 16.87 20.68
N ILE A 34 22.54 16.81 19.35
CA ILE A 34 22.90 17.98 18.54
C ILE A 34 21.79 19.04 18.60
N ALA A 35 20.52 18.63 18.55
CA ALA A 35 19.40 19.55 18.66
C ALA A 35 19.37 20.27 20.03
N ASN A 36 19.72 19.58 21.11
CA ASN A 36 19.87 20.18 22.43
C ASN A 36 21.02 21.21 22.46
N ASP A 37 22.17 20.88 21.86
CA ASP A 37 23.32 21.80 21.77
C ASP A 37 22.94 23.07 20.98
N MET A 38 22.24 22.91 19.85
CA MET A 38 21.74 24.04 19.06
C MET A 38 20.75 24.89 19.87
N LYS A 39 19.80 24.26 20.57
CA LYS A 39 18.83 24.96 21.43
C LYS A 39 19.53 25.76 22.53
N ALA A 40 20.49 25.14 23.23
CA ALA A 40 21.26 25.82 24.26
C ALA A 40 22.05 27.01 23.70
N THR A 41 22.62 26.85 22.49
CA THR A 41 23.33 27.92 21.77
C THR A 41 22.41 29.10 21.50
N PHE A 42 21.21 28.88 20.93
CA PHE A 42 20.25 29.95 20.67
C PHE A 42 19.79 30.65 21.95
N ILE A 43 19.55 29.90 23.03
CA ILE A 43 19.20 30.48 24.34
C ILE A 43 20.32 31.38 24.85
N TYR A 44 21.57 30.94 24.75
CA TYR A 44 22.71 31.73 25.20
C TYR A 44 22.88 33.00 24.37
N ILE A 45 22.75 32.92 23.05
CA ILE A 45 22.77 34.09 22.16
C ILE A 45 21.68 35.08 22.53
N ALA A 46 20.44 34.62 22.76
CA ALA A 46 19.34 35.47 23.18
C ALA A 46 19.68 36.23 24.48
N LYS A 47 20.19 35.52 25.49
CA LYS A 47 20.63 36.15 26.75
C LYS A 47 21.73 37.20 26.54
N GLN A 48 22.69 36.93 25.67
CA GLN A 48 23.76 37.90 25.38
C GLN A 48 23.26 39.11 24.59
N SER A 49 22.26 38.93 23.72
CA SER A 49 21.61 40.04 23.03
C SER A 49 20.79 40.90 23.99
N GLU A 50 20.03 40.30 24.91
CA GLU A 50 19.30 41.01 25.97
C GLU A 50 20.23 41.80 26.90
N ALA A 51 21.43 41.25 27.17
CA ALA A 51 22.47 41.93 27.94
C ALA A 51 23.18 43.06 27.17
N GLY A 52 22.86 43.27 25.89
CA GLY A 52 23.48 44.29 25.04
C GLY A 52 24.88 43.93 24.54
N ASN A 53 25.34 42.69 24.74
CA ASN A 53 26.66 42.22 24.29
C ASN A 53 26.68 41.82 22.81
N LEU A 54 25.50 41.61 22.20
CA LEU A 54 25.34 41.29 20.79
C LEU A 54 24.37 42.27 20.14
N ASP A 55 24.76 42.76 18.96
CA ASP A 55 23.91 43.60 18.12
C ASP A 55 23.23 42.80 16.99
N SER A 56 22.41 43.49 16.21
CA SER A 56 21.69 42.91 15.07
C SER A 56 22.62 42.40 13.95
N GLN A 57 23.84 42.94 13.82
CA GLN A 57 24.81 42.47 12.84
C GLN A 57 25.44 41.14 13.28
N ASN A 58 25.62 40.95 14.58
CA ASN A 58 26.12 39.69 15.14
C ASN A 58 25.11 38.54 14.99
N THR A 59 23.81 38.82 15.04
CA THR A 59 22.75 37.81 14.94
C THR A 59 22.22 37.61 13.52
N ALA A 60 22.51 38.50 12.57
CA ALA A 60 22.10 38.38 11.16
C ALA A 60 22.41 37.01 10.50
N PRO A 61 23.55 36.32 10.77
CA PRO A 61 23.78 35.00 10.22
C PRO A 61 22.75 33.94 10.64
N LEU A 62 22.07 34.12 11.78
CA LEU A 62 21.05 33.20 12.26
C LEU A 62 19.80 33.20 11.37
N ASP A 63 19.48 34.33 10.73
CA ASP A 63 18.37 34.42 9.80
C ASP A 63 18.56 33.47 8.61
N ASN A 64 19.79 33.37 8.10
CA ASN A 64 20.14 32.41 7.04
C ASN A 64 20.02 30.96 7.50
N VAL A 65 20.36 30.65 8.75
CA VAL A 65 20.19 29.31 9.33
C VAL A 65 18.70 28.98 9.41
N VAL A 66 17.87 29.89 9.92
CA VAL A 66 16.42 29.72 10.02
C VAL A 66 15.78 29.55 8.64
N ALA A 67 16.19 30.36 7.66
CA ALA A 67 15.71 30.25 6.29
C ALA A 67 16.06 28.89 5.68
N THR A 68 17.31 28.43 5.84
CA THR A 68 17.76 27.12 5.34
C THR A 68 16.95 25.96 5.94
N ILE A 69 16.69 25.99 7.25
CA ILE A 69 15.88 24.98 7.93
C ILE A 69 14.44 24.99 7.38
N ARG A 70 13.85 26.19 7.23
CA ARG A 70 12.49 26.36 6.70
C ARG A 70 12.37 25.81 5.28
N ASP A 71 13.29 26.19 4.40
CA ASP A 71 13.27 25.81 2.99
C ASP A 71 13.47 24.29 2.82
N THR A 72 14.34 23.70 3.65
CA THR A 72 14.54 22.24 3.67
C THR A 72 13.25 21.52 4.09
N ALA A 73 12.60 21.96 5.17
CA ALA A 73 11.35 21.37 5.65
C ALA A 73 10.21 21.50 4.61
N VAL A 74 10.11 22.64 3.92
CA VAL A 74 9.15 22.86 2.83
C VAL A 74 9.45 21.93 1.64
N SER A 75 10.72 21.75 1.29
CA SER A 75 11.14 20.87 0.20
C SER A 75 10.79 19.39 0.49
N GLU A 76 11.09 18.92 1.70
CA GLU A 76 10.75 17.57 2.15
C GLU A 76 9.24 17.33 2.13
N ARG A 77 8.46 18.28 2.66
CA ARG A 77 7.00 18.22 2.63
C ARG A 77 6.46 18.12 1.20
N ARG A 78 6.92 18.98 0.29
CA ARG A 78 6.53 18.94 -1.13
C ARG A 78 6.89 17.61 -1.79
N MET A 79 8.03 17.03 -1.44
CA MET A 79 8.43 15.71 -1.96
C MET A 79 7.49 14.60 -1.47
N LEU A 80 7.11 14.63 -0.20
CA LEU A 80 6.15 13.68 0.38
C LEU A 80 4.76 13.84 -0.23
N GLU A 81 4.27 15.07 -0.40
CA GLU A 81 3.00 15.37 -1.08
C GLU A 81 2.97 14.80 -2.51
N LYS A 82 4.06 14.98 -3.27
CA LYS A 82 4.21 14.38 -4.61
C LYS A 82 4.20 12.84 -4.58
N LYS A 83 4.83 12.23 -3.57
CA LYS A 83 4.81 10.76 -3.41
C LYS A 83 3.41 10.26 -3.08
N LEU A 84 2.70 10.95 -2.21
CA LEU A 84 1.32 10.66 -1.83
C LEU A 84 0.40 10.75 -3.05
N GLU A 85 0.49 11.83 -3.83
CA GLU A 85 -0.29 12.01 -5.05
C GLU A 85 -0.06 10.87 -6.06
N LYS A 86 1.20 10.45 -6.26
CA LYS A 86 1.52 9.31 -7.13
C LYS A 86 0.90 8.01 -6.60
N ALA A 87 0.93 7.78 -5.29
CA ALA A 87 0.32 6.60 -4.68
C ALA A 87 -1.20 6.60 -4.85
N GLU A 88 -1.86 7.73 -4.62
CA GLU A 88 -3.31 7.88 -4.84
C GLU A 88 -3.71 7.61 -6.29
N ARG A 89 -2.95 8.12 -7.25
CA ARG A 89 -3.18 7.85 -8.68
C ARG A 89 -3.08 6.35 -8.98
N ARG A 90 -2.10 5.64 -8.41
CA ARG A 90 -1.97 4.17 -8.54
C ARG A 90 -3.16 3.44 -7.94
N VAL A 91 -3.58 3.82 -6.73
CA VAL A 91 -4.76 3.23 -6.07
C VAL A 91 -6.01 3.43 -6.92
N ARG A 92 -6.22 4.62 -7.48
CA ARG A 92 -7.36 4.89 -8.38
C ARG A 92 -7.32 4.01 -9.64
N LYS A 93 -6.13 3.80 -10.23
CA LYS A 93 -5.97 2.92 -11.39
C LYS A 93 -6.29 1.46 -11.05
N LEU A 94 -5.72 0.94 -9.96
CA LEU A 94 -5.97 -0.43 -9.48
C LEU A 94 -7.45 -0.65 -9.15
N LYS A 95 -8.13 0.32 -8.55
CA LYS A 95 -9.58 0.24 -8.30
C LYS A 95 -10.39 0.14 -9.59
N LYS A 96 -9.98 0.83 -10.66
CA LYS A 96 -10.65 0.73 -11.97
C LYS A 96 -10.42 -0.65 -12.59
N GLU A 97 -9.18 -1.14 -12.55
CA GLU A 97 -8.82 -2.47 -13.05
C GLU A 97 -9.55 -3.58 -12.28
N GLN A 98 -9.62 -3.48 -10.96
CA GLN A 98 -10.37 -4.42 -10.12
C GLN A 98 -11.86 -4.44 -10.48
N LYS A 99 -12.48 -3.28 -10.67
CA LYS A 99 -13.89 -3.19 -11.10
C LYS A 99 -14.10 -3.79 -12.49
N TRP A 100 -13.17 -3.57 -13.41
CA TRP A 100 -13.22 -4.15 -14.74
C TRP A 100 -13.12 -5.68 -14.67
N MET A 101 -12.15 -6.19 -13.92
CA MET A 101 -11.94 -7.62 -13.73
C MET A 101 -13.15 -8.30 -13.04
N GLN A 102 -13.77 -7.64 -12.05
CA GLN A 102 -14.98 -8.16 -11.42
C GLN A 102 -16.14 -8.29 -12.42
N LYS A 103 -16.29 -7.36 -13.36
CA LYS A 103 -17.30 -7.47 -14.42
C LYS A 103 -17.00 -8.63 -15.35
N GLU A 104 -15.76 -8.73 -15.83
CA GLU A 104 -15.33 -9.77 -16.76
C GLU A 104 -15.53 -11.17 -16.14
N VAL A 105 -15.06 -11.37 -14.91
CA VAL A 105 -15.26 -12.62 -14.17
C VAL A 105 -16.74 -12.90 -13.96
N GLY A 106 -17.55 -11.89 -13.61
CA GLY A 106 -18.99 -12.03 -13.47
C GLY A 106 -19.68 -12.49 -14.76
N GLU A 107 -19.25 -12.00 -15.92
CA GLU A 107 -19.77 -12.45 -17.21
C GLU A 107 -19.38 -13.90 -17.53
N VAL A 108 -18.14 -14.29 -17.24
CA VAL A 108 -17.68 -15.68 -17.40
C VAL A 108 -18.48 -16.62 -16.50
N VAL A 109 -18.66 -16.27 -15.22
CA VAL A 109 -19.45 -17.07 -14.27
C VAL A 109 -20.88 -17.27 -14.77
N LYS A 110 -21.55 -16.21 -15.25
CA LYS A 110 -22.91 -16.34 -15.83
C LYS A 110 -22.97 -17.30 -17.01
N ARG A 111 -21.97 -17.27 -17.89
CA ARG A 111 -21.89 -18.20 -19.04
C ARG A 111 -21.70 -19.64 -18.57
N VAL A 112 -20.83 -19.87 -17.58
CA VAL A 112 -20.60 -21.19 -16.99
C VAL A 112 -21.87 -21.72 -16.32
N GLU A 113 -22.55 -20.90 -15.53
CA GLU A 113 -23.83 -21.25 -14.90
C GLU A 113 -24.89 -21.64 -15.93
N ALA A 114 -25.01 -20.90 -17.04
CA ALA A 114 -25.95 -21.22 -18.11
C ALA A 114 -25.63 -22.57 -18.79
N VAL A 115 -24.35 -22.87 -19.04
CA VAL A 115 -23.92 -24.15 -19.61
C VAL A 115 -24.17 -25.29 -18.62
N SER A 116 -23.81 -25.10 -17.36
CA SER A 116 -24.02 -26.07 -16.27
C SER A 116 -25.51 -26.40 -16.11
N GLY A 117 -26.39 -25.39 -16.12
CA GLY A 117 -27.84 -25.57 -16.06
C GLY A 117 -28.39 -26.41 -17.21
N LYS A 118 -27.98 -26.12 -18.46
CA LYS A 118 -28.37 -26.92 -19.63
C LYS A 118 -27.88 -28.37 -19.53
N TRP A 119 -26.65 -28.57 -19.04
CA TRP A 119 -26.09 -29.90 -18.84
C TRP A 119 -26.87 -30.68 -17.79
N LYS A 120 -27.21 -30.03 -16.66
CA LYS A 120 -28.03 -30.63 -15.60
C LYS A 120 -29.40 -31.06 -16.12
N GLU A 121 -30.07 -30.20 -16.88
CA GLU A 121 -31.36 -30.53 -17.50
C GLU A 121 -31.25 -31.73 -18.47
N LYS A 122 -30.15 -31.79 -19.25
CA LYS A 122 -29.91 -32.93 -20.15
C LYS A 122 -29.67 -34.23 -19.38
N VAL A 123 -28.92 -34.18 -18.29
CA VAL A 123 -28.67 -35.33 -17.41
C VAL A 123 -29.96 -35.82 -16.77
N GLU A 124 -30.80 -34.93 -16.23
CA GLU A 124 -32.09 -35.31 -15.64
C GLU A 124 -33.03 -35.95 -16.66
N ARG A 125 -33.07 -35.42 -17.88
CA ARG A 125 -33.86 -36.00 -18.97
C ARG A 125 -33.38 -37.41 -19.35
N LEU A 126 -32.07 -37.61 -19.41
CA LEU A 126 -31.48 -38.92 -19.70
C LEU A 126 -31.74 -39.92 -18.56
N ARG A 127 -31.60 -39.47 -17.31
CA ARG A 127 -31.95 -40.27 -16.13
C ARG A 127 -33.41 -40.74 -16.19
N GLY A 128 -34.35 -39.83 -16.45
CA GLY A 128 -35.76 -40.21 -16.58
C GLY A 128 -36.05 -41.20 -17.73
N LYS A 129 -35.34 -41.10 -18.86
CA LYS A 129 -35.43 -42.08 -19.95
C LYS A 129 -34.91 -43.46 -19.54
N VAL A 130 -33.77 -43.51 -18.84
CA VAL A 130 -33.18 -44.77 -18.35
C VAL A 130 -34.12 -45.44 -17.35
N GLU A 131 -34.65 -44.68 -16.39
CA GLU A 131 -35.63 -45.19 -15.41
C GLU A 131 -36.92 -45.70 -16.09
N GLY A 132 -37.39 -45.00 -17.13
CA GLY A 132 -38.53 -45.44 -17.93
C GLY A 132 -38.28 -46.75 -18.69
N LEU A 133 -37.09 -46.90 -19.30
CA LEU A 133 -36.70 -48.13 -19.98
C LEU A 133 -36.53 -49.30 -19.01
N GLN A 134 -35.96 -49.07 -17.82
CA GLN A 134 -35.84 -50.10 -16.78
C GLN A 134 -37.20 -50.65 -16.36
N LYS A 135 -38.20 -49.80 -16.17
CA LYS A 135 -39.57 -50.23 -15.83
C LYS A 135 -40.22 -51.05 -16.93
N LEU A 136 -39.99 -50.70 -18.21
CA LEU A 136 -40.50 -51.47 -19.34
C LEU A 136 -39.87 -52.86 -19.41
N VAL A 137 -38.55 -52.95 -19.21
CA VAL A 137 -37.84 -54.24 -19.16
C VAL A 137 -38.30 -55.09 -17.97
N GLU A 138 -38.57 -54.48 -16.82
CA GLU A 138 -39.14 -55.18 -15.67
C GLU A 138 -40.57 -55.68 -15.94
N GLN A 139 -41.40 -54.89 -16.63
CA GLN A 139 -42.75 -55.29 -17.04
C GLN A 139 -42.74 -56.45 -18.05
N GLU A 140 -41.89 -56.40 -19.08
CA GLU A 140 -41.72 -57.52 -20.03
C GLU A 140 -41.31 -58.81 -19.31
N LYS A 141 -40.34 -58.73 -18.39
CA LYS A 141 -39.93 -59.90 -17.59
C LYS A 141 -41.06 -60.48 -16.72
N THR A 142 -41.91 -59.63 -16.15
CA THR A 142 -43.07 -60.10 -15.37
C THR A 142 -44.18 -60.69 -16.24
N MET A 143 -44.35 -60.24 -17.49
CA MET A 143 -45.28 -60.85 -18.43
C MET A 143 -44.78 -62.21 -18.92
N GLU A 144 -43.48 -62.34 -19.20
CA GLU A 144 -42.87 -63.62 -19.57
C GLU A 144 -42.89 -64.67 -18.44
N GLN A 145 -42.86 -64.24 -17.16
CA GLN A 145 -43.02 -65.15 -16.01
C GLN A 145 -44.47 -65.61 -15.79
N ASN A 146 -45.47 -64.76 -16.03
CA ASN A 146 -46.88 -65.13 -15.90
C ASN A 146 -47.38 -66.03 -17.05
N GLU A 147 -46.85 -65.90 -18.27
CA GLU A 147 -47.17 -66.81 -19.38
C GLU A 147 -46.59 -68.23 -19.20
N GLY A 148 -45.62 -68.40 -18.30
CA GLY A 148 -45.04 -69.68 -17.94
C GLY A 148 -45.83 -70.47 -16.89
N GLU A 149 -46.60 -69.81 -16.03
CA GLU A 149 -47.41 -70.47 -14.97
C GLU A 149 -48.79 -70.95 -15.45
N ASP A 150 -49.37 -70.33 -16.48
CA ASP A 150 -50.68 -70.75 -17.05
C ASP A 150 -50.62 -72.02 -17.94
N LYS A 151 -49.44 -72.64 -18.08
CA LYS A 151 -49.21 -73.87 -18.88
C LYS A 151 -48.78 -75.10 -18.07
N ALA A 152 -48.81 -75.03 -16.74
CA ALA A 152 -48.54 -76.18 -15.86
C ALA A 152 -49.84 -76.71 -15.23
#